data_AF-A0A955WQ15-F1
#
_entry.id   AF-A0A955WQ15-F1
#
_cell.length_a   1.000
_cell.length_b   1.000
_cell.length_c   1.000
_cell.angle_alpha   90.00
_cell.angle_beta   90.00
_cell.angle_gamma   90.00
#
_symmetry.space_group_name_H-M   'P 1'
#
loop_
_entity.id
_entity.type
_entity.pdbx_description
1 polymer ?
#
loop_
_entity_poly.entity_id
_entity_poly.type
_entity_poly.pdbx_seq_one_letter_code
_entity_poly.pdbx_strand_id
1 'polypeptide(L)'
;MRSIFTPFTVGLLVIGGLVGYLWMFGQIKGGIDEDGAGYKVSAVFKDVTGLAEKSRVVIAGINVGQIDRIELEGNQARVWLLVNTPLKSDAQIAKRSAGLLGEFYLELTPGYMGTPLKDGDEIKNVIYDASTSELMNEVQAITKNVKDITDALNRVVTVDGGEQKIKDILEDVRQSVAELNRAIGENGPKIDRMVDNVLSATKQAEQFTAEFRRDARVIMADARQVTSDAKAITGNVRELVGRNAPEVEGSFDGIKGAVGRLQGALDKLDGALTSTQSIAAKIDNGQGTLGKLVNDDRLVESVNELVDESGRFLRRLTRLQVVVAMRADWYVNQADAKTFFEVRLQPRPDKYYSLQLVDDPRGRSSFVRRVRTSSASDTDPLVSEQERVTEDRFRLSLQFAKRMWFFQGRIGIIESSGGVGMDFFLFDDALELSADVFDLDAAANPRVRAMGAVRFFTHLYITGGIDDVFNDDLRDWFIGAGVRFTDDDLVAIMAAAPTPSL
;
A
#
# COMPACT_ATOMS: atom_id res chain seq x y z
N MET A 1 31.34 39.17 65.93
CA MET A 1 31.05 37.88 66.61
C MET A 1 30.02 37.05 65.81
N ARG A 2 30.33 36.66 64.56
CA ARG A 2 29.41 35.86 63.70
C ARG A 2 30.08 34.65 63.02
N SER A 3 31.27 34.23 63.44
CA SER A 3 31.98 33.08 62.84
C SER A 3 32.02 31.80 63.69
N ILE A 4 31.56 31.82 64.94
CA ILE A 4 31.59 30.65 65.84
C ILE A 4 30.21 29.99 65.98
N PHE A 5 29.12 30.71 65.69
CA PHE A 5 27.77 30.15 65.80
C PHE A 5 27.39 29.23 64.62
N THR A 6 27.98 29.43 63.45
CA THR A 6 27.66 28.62 62.24
C THR A 6 28.09 27.16 62.38
N PRO A 7 29.33 26.84 62.82
CA PRO A 7 29.75 25.44 63.02
C PRO A 7 28.92 24.71 64.08
N PHE A 8 28.55 25.39 65.17
CA PHE A 8 27.77 24.82 66.26
C PHE A 8 26.33 24.46 65.81
N THR A 9 25.70 25.35 65.04
CA THR A 9 24.33 25.13 64.54
C THR A 9 24.30 23.99 63.51
N VAL A 10 25.34 23.87 62.67
CA VAL A 10 25.48 22.76 61.72
C VAL A 10 25.70 21.43 62.45
N GLY A 11 26.54 21.41 63.49
CA GLY A 11 26.73 20.21 64.32
C GLY A 11 25.43 19.72 64.98
N LEU A 12 24.62 20.65 65.51
CA LEU A 12 23.35 20.32 66.15
C LEU A 12 22.30 19.80 65.16
N LEU A 13 22.30 20.31 63.92
CA LEU A 13 21.44 19.83 62.85
C LEU A 13 21.82 18.41 62.38
N VAL A 14 23.13 18.12 62.31
CA VAL A 14 23.61 16.76 61.98
C VAL A 14 23.22 15.76 63.07
N ILE A 15 23.39 16.12 64.34
CA ILE A 15 22.99 15.25 65.47
C ILE A 15 21.47 15.06 65.47
N GLY A 16 20.68 16.13 65.26
CA GLY A 16 19.23 16.05 65.15
C GLY A 16 18.78 15.16 63.99
N GLY A 17 19.43 15.25 62.83
CA GLY A 17 19.19 14.38 61.69
C GLY A 17 19.53 12.92 61.96
N LEU A 18 20.61 12.66 62.72
CA LEU A 18 21.05 11.31 63.08
C LEU A 18 20.11 10.67 64.10
N VAL A 19 19.65 11.44 65.09
CA VAL A 19 18.61 11.02 66.05
C VAL A 19 17.28 10.79 65.33
N GLY A 20 16.90 11.68 64.42
CA GLY A 20 15.71 11.51 63.58
C GLY A 20 15.79 10.25 62.71
N TYR A 21 16.94 9.98 62.11
CA TYR A 21 17.19 8.77 61.33
C TYR A 21 17.09 7.51 62.19
N LEU A 22 17.71 7.49 63.38
CA LEU A 22 17.64 6.36 64.30
C LEU A 22 16.21 6.14 64.84
N TRP A 23 15.47 7.22 65.10
CA TRP A 23 14.07 7.16 65.52
C TRP A 23 13.16 6.64 64.39
N MET A 24 13.38 7.09 63.16
CA MET A 24 12.67 6.60 61.97
C MET A 24 12.99 5.13 61.69
N PHE A 25 14.26 4.73 61.83
CA PHE A 25 14.68 3.33 61.70
C PHE A 25 14.03 2.44 62.76
N GLY A 26 13.89 2.93 64.00
CA GLY A 26 13.16 2.24 65.06
C GLY A 26 11.64 2.12 64.83
N GLN A 27 11.05 3.00 64.00
CA GLN A 27 9.63 2.97 63.61
C GLN A 27 9.35 2.10 62.37
N ILE A 28 10.39 1.69 61.62
CA ILE A 28 10.23 0.72 60.52
C ILE A 28 10.17 -0.70 61.11
N LYS A 29 9.08 -0.99 61.82
CA LYS A 29 8.62 -2.36 62.06
C LYS A 29 7.50 -2.67 61.05
N GLY A 30 7.90 -2.97 59.82
CA GLY A 30 7.03 -3.44 58.75
C GLY A 30 7.08 -4.96 58.65
N GLY A 31 6.63 -5.66 59.69
CA GLY A 31 6.45 -7.11 59.69
C GLY A 31 5.27 -7.44 60.59
N ILE A 32 4.35 -8.27 60.10
CA ILE A 32 3.19 -8.74 60.86
C ILE A 32 3.71 -9.37 62.17
N ASP A 33 3.16 -8.89 63.28
CA ASP A 33 3.40 -9.35 64.64
C ASP A 33 3.51 -10.89 64.74
N GLU A 34 4.50 -11.39 65.47
CA GLU A 34 4.59 -12.79 65.91
C GLU A 34 3.41 -13.20 66.83
N ASP A 35 2.57 -12.24 67.23
CA ASP A 35 1.45 -12.41 68.17
C ASP A 35 0.08 -12.70 67.50
N GLY A 36 0.03 -12.80 66.17
CA GLY A 36 -1.21 -13.14 65.45
C GLY A 36 -1.47 -14.64 65.38
N ALA A 37 -2.63 -15.11 65.86
CA ALA A 37 -3.11 -16.50 65.87
C ALA A 37 -3.33 -17.12 64.47
N GLY A 38 -2.26 -17.19 63.65
CA GLY A 38 -2.22 -17.95 62.41
C GLY A 38 -1.74 -19.38 62.65
N TYR A 39 -1.99 -20.26 61.68
CA TYR A 39 -1.48 -21.62 61.67
C TYR A 39 -0.58 -21.83 60.45
N LYS A 40 0.35 -22.78 60.57
CA LYS A 40 1.35 -23.09 59.58
C LYS A 40 0.85 -24.19 58.65
N VAL A 41 0.98 -23.97 57.35
CA VAL A 41 0.73 -24.99 56.33
C VAL A 41 1.90 -25.04 55.36
N SER A 42 2.12 -26.18 54.71
CA SER A 42 3.19 -26.32 53.71
C SER A 42 2.66 -26.58 52.31
N ALA A 43 3.43 -26.24 51.29
CA ALA A 43 3.16 -26.58 49.90
C ALA A 43 4.49 -26.88 49.19
N VAL A 44 4.49 -27.86 48.28
CA VAL A 44 5.70 -28.32 47.60
C VAL A 44 5.72 -27.81 46.15
N PHE A 45 6.73 -27.01 45.82
CA PHE A 45 6.91 -26.41 44.49
C PHE A 45 8.14 -26.98 43.79
N LYS A 46 8.08 -27.11 42.47
CA LYS A 46 9.26 -27.42 41.63
C LYS A 46 10.20 -26.22 41.46
N ASP A 47 9.64 -25.01 41.40
CA ASP A 47 10.40 -23.77 41.27
C ASP A 47 9.80 -22.70 42.19
N VAL A 48 10.66 -22.11 43.01
CA VAL A 48 10.33 -21.00 43.93
C VAL A 48 11.15 -19.75 43.62
N THR A 49 11.79 -19.68 42.44
CA THR A 49 12.61 -18.53 42.03
C THR A 49 11.81 -17.24 42.15
N GLY A 50 12.37 -16.24 42.84
CA GLY A 50 11.71 -14.94 43.07
C GLY A 50 10.70 -14.90 44.22
N LEU A 51 10.50 -16.02 44.95
CA LEU A 51 9.87 -16.03 46.27
C LEU A 51 10.95 -15.93 47.35
N ALA A 52 10.65 -15.20 48.43
CA ALA A 52 11.54 -15.04 49.58
C ALA A 52 10.78 -15.26 50.89
N GLU A 53 11.52 -15.44 51.98
CA GLU A 53 10.93 -15.37 53.32
C GLU A 53 10.22 -14.03 53.49
N LYS A 54 9.06 -14.04 54.16
CA LYS A 54 8.15 -12.90 54.28
C LYS A 54 7.44 -12.45 52.99
N SER A 55 7.62 -13.12 51.85
CA SER A 55 6.76 -12.87 50.68
C SER A 55 5.29 -13.05 51.05
N ARG A 56 4.45 -12.13 50.56
CA ARG A 56 3.01 -12.09 50.84
C ARG A 56 2.27 -13.30 50.27
N VAL A 57 1.30 -13.77 51.03
CA VAL A 57 0.34 -14.80 50.63
C VAL A 57 -1.03 -14.14 50.55
N VAL A 58 -1.70 -14.24 49.40
CA VAL A 58 -2.93 -13.48 49.15
C VAL A 58 -4.10 -14.37 48.75
N ILE A 59 -5.30 -13.96 49.10
CA ILE A 59 -6.56 -14.54 48.63
C ILE A 59 -7.39 -13.42 48.04
N ALA A 60 -7.80 -13.55 46.77
CA ALA A 60 -8.53 -12.50 46.05
C ALA A 60 -7.89 -11.11 46.16
N GLY A 61 -6.55 -11.05 46.14
CA GLY A 61 -5.75 -9.83 46.26
C GLY A 61 -5.52 -9.32 47.69
N ILE A 62 -6.20 -9.87 48.70
CA ILE A 62 -6.06 -9.48 50.11
C ILE A 62 -4.92 -10.27 50.76
N ASN A 63 -4.03 -9.59 51.49
CA ASN A 63 -2.96 -10.25 52.24
C ASN A 63 -3.52 -11.04 53.43
N VAL A 64 -3.30 -12.36 53.43
CA VAL A 64 -3.81 -13.30 54.45
C VAL A 64 -2.68 -14.07 55.15
N GLY A 65 -1.43 -13.79 54.81
CA GLY A 65 -0.31 -14.54 55.34
C GLY A 65 1.01 -14.18 54.71
N GLN A 66 2.04 -14.91 55.10
CA GLN A 66 3.38 -14.74 54.57
C GLN A 66 4.13 -16.07 54.52
N ILE A 67 5.15 -16.14 53.67
CA ILE A 67 6.10 -17.25 53.68
C ILE A 67 6.89 -17.18 55.00
N ASP A 68 6.82 -18.25 55.78
CA ASP A 68 7.58 -18.43 57.03
C ASP A 68 9.02 -18.82 56.72
N ARG A 69 9.19 -19.88 55.93
CA ARG A 69 10.51 -20.41 55.51
C ARG A 69 10.40 -21.27 54.25
N ILE A 70 11.52 -21.41 53.54
CA ILE A 70 11.65 -22.24 52.34
C ILE A 70 12.73 -23.29 52.59
N GLU A 71 12.37 -24.57 52.50
CA GLU A 71 13.28 -25.70 52.72
C GLU A 71 13.43 -26.50 51.43
N LEU A 72 14.66 -26.92 51.11
CA LEU A 72 14.91 -27.82 49.99
C LEU A 72 14.65 -29.27 50.42
N GLU A 73 13.73 -29.94 49.74
CA GLU A 73 13.41 -31.35 49.94
C GLU A 73 13.65 -32.12 48.63
N GLY A 74 14.84 -32.71 48.52
CA GLY A 74 15.27 -33.39 47.29
C GLY A 74 15.47 -32.40 46.14
N ASN A 75 14.62 -32.48 45.11
CA ASN A 75 14.63 -31.59 43.94
C ASN A 75 13.42 -30.64 43.91
N GLN A 76 12.75 -30.46 45.05
CA GLN A 76 11.59 -29.60 45.19
C GLN A 76 11.78 -28.69 46.42
N ALA A 77 11.12 -27.55 46.42
CA ALA A 77 11.11 -26.63 47.54
C ALA A 77 9.81 -26.80 48.34
N ARG A 78 9.93 -27.18 49.62
CA ARG A 78 8.84 -27.12 50.58
C ARG A 78 8.76 -25.71 51.14
N VAL A 79 7.65 -25.03 50.87
CA VAL A 79 7.39 -23.67 51.33
C VAL A 79 6.43 -23.74 52.51
N TRP A 80 6.87 -23.25 53.67
CA TRP A 80 6.03 -23.10 54.85
C TRP A 80 5.37 -21.72 54.85
N LEU A 81 4.07 -21.69 55.06
CA LEU A 81 3.23 -20.50 55.04
C LEU A 81 2.63 -20.29 56.42
N LEU A 82 2.67 -19.06 56.91
CA LEU A 82 1.91 -18.64 58.07
C LEU A 82 0.64 -17.94 57.58
N VAL A 83 -0.52 -18.54 57.82
CA VAL A 83 -1.81 -18.08 57.28
C VAL A 83 -2.80 -17.84 58.41
N ASN A 84 -3.59 -16.77 58.31
CA ASN A 84 -4.58 -16.38 59.33
C ASN A 84 -6.05 -16.66 58.92
N THR A 85 -6.26 -17.36 57.81
CA THR A 85 -7.58 -17.73 57.28
C THR A 85 -7.78 -19.24 57.30
N PRO A 86 -9.00 -19.75 57.57
CA PRO A 86 -9.27 -21.18 57.46
C PRO A 86 -9.17 -21.66 56.00
N LEU A 87 -8.39 -22.71 55.79
CA LEU A 87 -8.19 -23.40 54.52
C LEU A 87 -8.74 -24.83 54.61
N LYS A 88 -9.15 -25.37 53.46
CA LYS A 88 -9.65 -26.74 53.32
C LYS A 88 -8.69 -27.61 52.50
N SER A 89 -8.85 -28.93 52.57
CA SER A 89 -7.99 -29.88 51.87
C SER A 89 -8.00 -29.76 50.34
N ASP A 90 -9.01 -29.11 49.77
CA ASP A 90 -9.12 -28.77 48.34
C ASP A 90 -8.55 -27.39 48.00
N ALA A 91 -7.92 -26.70 48.96
CA ALA A 91 -7.24 -25.44 48.73
C ALA A 91 -6.19 -25.56 47.62
N GLN A 92 -6.04 -24.48 46.84
CA GLN A 92 -5.08 -24.39 45.75
C GLN A 92 -4.09 -23.26 46.02
N ILE A 93 -2.88 -23.42 45.50
CA ILE A 93 -1.84 -22.38 45.60
C ILE A 93 -1.09 -22.24 44.28
N ALA A 94 -0.83 -21.00 43.89
CA ALA A 94 -0.12 -20.65 42.65
C ALA A 94 0.94 -19.58 42.94
N LYS A 95 2.11 -19.69 42.29
CA LYS A 95 3.12 -18.63 42.27
C LYS A 95 2.73 -17.62 41.18
N ARG A 96 2.45 -16.38 41.56
CA ARG A 96 2.04 -15.31 40.65
C ARG A 96 3.09 -14.19 40.60
N SER A 97 3.23 -13.56 39.45
CA SER A 97 4.10 -12.39 39.30
C SER A 97 3.38 -11.13 39.79
N ALA A 98 4.05 -10.34 40.63
CA ALA A 98 3.58 -9.03 41.09
C ALA A 98 3.85 -7.91 40.07
N GLY A 99 4.72 -8.15 39.08
CA GLY A 99 5.11 -7.15 38.08
C GLY A 99 6.22 -7.64 37.14
N LEU A 100 6.63 -6.78 36.19
CA LEU A 100 7.59 -7.14 35.13
C LEU A 100 9.03 -7.34 35.61
N LEU A 101 9.36 -6.94 36.85
CA LEU A 101 10.71 -6.93 37.41
C LEU A 101 11.05 -8.17 38.25
N GLY A 102 10.23 -9.23 38.18
CA GLY A 102 10.53 -10.52 38.79
C GLY A 102 10.23 -10.61 40.29
N GLU A 103 9.35 -9.76 40.82
CA GLU A 103 8.76 -9.94 42.15
C GLU A 103 7.62 -10.96 42.09
N PHE A 104 7.60 -11.95 42.99
CA PHE A 104 6.56 -12.97 43.03
C PHE A 104 5.87 -13.03 44.40
N TYR A 105 4.61 -13.47 44.37
CA TYR A 105 3.82 -13.75 45.56
C TYR A 105 3.07 -15.08 45.40
N LEU A 106 2.53 -15.59 46.50
CA LEU A 106 1.69 -16.78 46.49
C LEU A 106 0.22 -16.39 46.51
N GLU A 107 -0.53 -16.81 45.51
CA GLU A 107 -1.98 -16.70 45.45
C GLU A 107 -2.60 -18.00 45.96
N LEU A 108 -3.52 -17.88 46.91
CA LEU A 108 -4.15 -19.00 47.59
C LEU A 108 -5.66 -18.97 47.33
N THR A 109 -6.24 -20.16 47.19
CA THR A 109 -7.69 -20.35 47.08
C THR A 109 -8.13 -21.24 48.26
N PRO A 110 -9.05 -20.80 49.14
CA PRO A 110 -9.38 -21.50 50.39
C PRO A 110 -9.91 -22.93 50.27
N GLY A 111 -10.47 -23.30 49.11
CA GLY A 111 -11.24 -24.53 48.93
C GLY A 111 -12.64 -24.47 49.55
N TYR A 112 -13.58 -25.29 49.06
CA TYR A 112 -14.99 -25.28 49.47
C TYR A 112 -15.49 -26.63 49.98
N MET A 113 -15.02 -27.76 49.43
CA MET A 113 -15.59 -29.09 49.69
C MET A 113 -14.72 -29.98 50.59
N GLY A 114 -13.51 -29.55 50.96
CA GLY A 114 -12.58 -30.33 51.77
C GLY A 114 -12.77 -30.26 53.29
N THR A 115 -12.01 -31.09 54.01
CA THR A 115 -11.86 -30.99 55.47
C THR A 115 -10.98 -29.80 55.83
N PRO A 116 -11.21 -29.11 56.98
CA PRO A 116 -10.33 -28.03 57.43
C PRO A 116 -8.89 -28.52 57.61
N LEU A 117 -7.93 -27.78 57.08
CA LEU A 117 -6.50 -28.00 57.30
C LEU A 117 -6.12 -27.55 58.72
N LYS A 118 -5.25 -28.32 59.36
CA LYS A 118 -4.67 -28.05 60.68
C LYS A 118 -3.25 -27.51 60.55
N ASP A 119 -2.74 -27.02 61.66
CA ASP A 119 -1.34 -26.64 61.80
C ASP A 119 -0.43 -27.83 61.45
N GLY A 120 0.49 -27.62 60.51
CA GLY A 120 1.41 -28.62 59.97
C GLY A 120 0.96 -29.30 58.67
N ASP A 121 -0.29 -29.13 58.23
CA ASP A 121 -0.81 -29.83 57.06
C ASP A 121 -0.24 -29.29 55.73
N GLU A 122 -0.27 -30.14 54.69
CA GLU A 122 0.22 -29.82 53.34
C GLU A 122 -0.92 -29.53 52.35
N ILE A 123 -0.80 -28.42 51.61
CA ILE A 123 -1.64 -28.08 50.47
C ILE A 123 -1.16 -28.86 49.24
N LYS A 124 -1.98 -29.79 48.77
CA LYS A 124 -1.61 -30.71 47.68
C LYS A 124 -1.77 -30.14 46.27
N ASN A 125 -2.65 -29.15 46.10
CA ASN A 125 -2.99 -28.63 44.77
C ASN A 125 -2.14 -27.39 44.42
N VAL A 126 -0.95 -27.63 43.87
CA VAL A 126 -0.06 -26.57 43.39
C VAL A 126 -0.26 -26.37 41.89
N ILE A 127 -0.64 -25.15 41.49
CA ILE A 127 -0.81 -24.76 40.07
C ILE A 127 0.50 -24.17 39.55
N TYR A 128 0.96 -24.68 38.42
CA TYR A 128 2.15 -24.20 37.72
C TYR A 128 1.72 -23.37 36.51
N ASP A 129 1.99 -22.07 36.52
CA ASP A 129 1.83 -21.22 35.33
C ASP A 129 3.09 -21.31 34.44
N ALA A 130 2.92 -21.05 33.15
CA ALA A 130 3.99 -21.09 32.15
C ALA A 130 5.15 -20.12 32.49
N SER A 131 6.39 -20.58 32.28
CA SER A 131 7.62 -19.85 32.63
C SER A 131 8.18 -19.03 31.46
N THR A 132 8.95 -17.97 31.74
CA THR A 132 9.69 -17.19 30.72
C THR A 132 10.65 -18.05 29.88
N SER A 133 11.08 -19.19 30.43
CA SER A 133 11.92 -20.18 29.75
C SER A 133 11.19 -20.89 28.61
N GLU A 134 9.87 -21.11 28.75
CA GLU A 134 9.04 -21.66 27.67
C GLU A 134 8.88 -20.63 26.56
N LEU A 135 8.72 -19.34 26.88
CA LEU A 135 8.72 -18.26 25.89
C LEU A 135 10.04 -18.18 25.09
N MET A 136 11.19 -18.44 25.72
CA MET A 136 12.49 -18.46 25.02
C MET A 136 12.66 -19.71 24.14
N ASN A 137 12.11 -20.85 24.56
CA ASN A 137 12.06 -22.05 23.72
C ASN A 137 11.17 -21.83 22.50
N GLU A 138 10.06 -21.10 22.65
CA GLU A 138 9.21 -20.64 21.56
C GLU A 138 9.98 -19.73 20.60
N VAL A 139 10.76 -18.76 21.10
CA VAL A 139 11.59 -17.86 20.26
C VAL A 139 12.67 -18.62 19.48
N GLN A 140 13.24 -19.67 20.06
CA GLN A 140 14.15 -20.56 19.35
C GLN A 140 13.42 -21.41 18.31
N ALA A 141 12.19 -21.86 18.60
CA ALA A 141 11.35 -22.55 17.64
C ALA A 141 10.96 -21.64 16.46
N ILE A 142 10.66 -20.36 16.69
CA ILE A 142 10.44 -19.36 15.64
C ILE A 142 11.70 -19.19 14.79
N THR A 143 12.87 -19.07 15.42
CA THR A 143 14.15 -18.90 14.70
C THR A 143 14.45 -20.12 13.81
N LYS A 144 14.08 -21.32 14.28
CA LYS A 144 14.15 -22.55 13.50
C LYS A 144 13.12 -22.58 12.37
N ASN A 145 11.88 -22.18 12.62
CA ASN A 145 10.82 -22.12 11.61
C ASN A 145 11.13 -21.08 10.52
N VAL A 146 11.71 -19.93 10.88
CA VAL A 146 12.20 -18.92 9.93
C VAL A 146 13.34 -19.49 9.07
N LYS A 147 14.24 -20.28 9.66
CA LYS A 147 15.28 -20.98 8.89
C LYS A 147 14.69 -22.06 7.97
N ASP A 148 13.70 -22.82 8.43
CA ASP A 148 13.02 -23.84 7.63
C ASP A 148 12.21 -23.20 6.48
N ILE A 149 11.58 -22.04 6.69
CA ILE A 149 10.93 -21.21 5.66
C ILE A 149 11.98 -20.65 4.69
N THR A 150 13.13 -20.19 5.20
CA THR A 150 14.23 -19.72 4.36
C THR A 150 14.77 -20.86 3.51
N ASP A 151 14.94 -22.06 4.06
CA ASP A 151 15.40 -23.26 3.36
C ASP A 151 14.31 -23.85 2.44
N ALA A 152 13.03 -23.62 2.73
CA ALA A 152 11.89 -23.99 1.89
C ALA A 152 11.72 -23.01 0.71
N LEU A 153 11.91 -21.70 0.92
CA LEU A 153 11.99 -20.70 -0.13
C LEU A 153 13.23 -20.94 -0.99
N ASN A 154 14.38 -21.25 -0.37
CA ASN A 154 15.59 -21.63 -1.08
C ASN A 154 15.37 -22.93 -1.86
N ARG A 155 14.64 -23.91 -1.32
CA ARG A 155 14.20 -25.12 -2.05
C ARG A 155 13.18 -24.83 -3.16
N VAL A 156 12.23 -23.92 -3.01
CA VAL A 156 11.28 -23.54 -4.08
C VAL A 156 11.99 -22.75 -5.19
N VAL A 157 13.05 -22.03 -4.86
CA VAL A 157 13.95 -21.38 -5.83
C VAL A 157 14.89 -22.39 -6.50
N THR A 158 15.32 -23.45 -5.78
CA THR A 158 16.32 -24.43 -6.26
C THR A 158 15.77 -25.76 -6.78
N VAL A 159 14.48 -26.06 -6.62
CA VAL A 159 13.88 -27.29 -7.18
C VAL A 159 13.41 -27.00 -8.61
N ASP A 160 14.10 -27.63 -9.56
CA ASP A 160 13.82 -27.73 -10.99
C ASP A 160 13.52 -26.42 -11.73
N GLY A 161 14.58 -25.64 -11.95
CA GLY A 161 14.60 -24.56 -12.93
C GLY A 161 13.80 -23.32 -12.52
N GLY A 162 13.46 -23.17 -11.23
CA GLY A 162 12.86 -21.96 -10.68
C GLY A 162 13.80 -20.76 -10.76
N GLU A 163 15.05 -20.91 -10.34
CA GLU A 163 16.10 -19.88 -10.52
C GLU A 163 16.28 -19.52 -12.00
N GLN A 164 16.30 -20.53 -12.87
CA GLN A 164 16.42 -20.30 -14.32
C GLN A 164 15.18 -19.60 -14.87
N LYS A 165 13.95 -20.01 -14.51
CA LYS A 165 12.71 -19.36 -14.97
C LYS A 165 12.52 -17.97 -14.40
N ILE A 166 12.91 -17.72 -13.15
CA ILE A 166 12.88 -16.39 -12.56
C ILE A 166 13.92 -15.51 -13.24
N LYS A 167 15.12 -16.04 -13.52
CA LYS A 167 16.13 -15.36 -14.31
C LYS A 167 15.66 -15.08 -15.72
N ASP A 168 15.04 -16.05 -16.39
CA ASP A 168 14.47 -15.93 -17.74
C ASP A 168 13.32 -14.92 -17.74
N ILE A 169 12.42 -14.93 -16.76
CA ILE A 169 11.33 -13.94 -16.62
C ILE A 169 11.90 -12.55 -16.34
N LEU A 170 12.89 -12.43 -15.45
CA LEU A 170 13.53 -11.14 -15.15
C LEU A 170 14.34 -10.63 -16.35
N GLU A 171 14.95 -11.53 -17.12
CA GLU A 171 15.69 -11.22 -18.34
C GLU A 171 14.73 -10.83 -19.47
N ASP A 172 13.61 -11.53 -19.64
CA ASP A 172 12.52 -11.22 -20.57
C ASP A 172 11.84 -9.89 -20.20
N VAL A 173 11.59 -9.63 -18.91
CA VAL A 173 11.03 -8.35 -18.44
C VAL A 173 12.06 -7.23 -18.63
N ARG A 174 13.34 -7.44 -18.31
CA ARG A 174 14.39 -6.45 -18.52
C ARG A 174 14.59 -6.17 -20.00
N GLN A 175 14.55 -7.19 -20.85
CA GLN A 175 14.65 -7.06 -22.29
C GLN A 175 13.41 -6.37 -22.86
N SER A 176 12.21 -6.73 -22.42
CA SER A 176 10.96 -6.06 -22.85
C SER A 176 10.94 -4.59 -22.43
N VAL A 177 11.41 -4.27 -21.21
CA VAL A 177 11.56 -2.89 -20.73
C VAL A 177 12.65 -2.15 -21.51
N ALA A 178 13.76 -2.81 -21.84
CA ALA A 178 14.81 -2.23 -22.67
C ALA A 178 14.35 -2.00 -24.11
N GLU A 179 13.59 -2.93 -24.69
CA GLU A 179 12.98 -2.81 -26.02
C GLU A 179 11.90 -1.74 -26.06
N LEU A 180 11.08 -1.62 -25.02
CA LEU A 180 10.14 -0.51 -24.85
C LEU A 180 10.87 0.82 -24.70
N ASN A 181 11.89 0.92 -23.85
CA ASN A 181 12.70 2.13 -23.69
C ASN A 181 13.42 2.50 -24.99
N ARG A 182 13.91 1.50 -25.74
CA ARG A 182 14.52 1.69 -27.06
C ARG A 182 13.49 2.12 -28.09
N ALA A 183 12.31 1.51 -28.13
CA ALA A 183 11.22 1.90 -29.03
C ALA A 183 10.73 3.32 -28.73
N ILE A 184 10.60 3.68 -27.44
CA ILE A 184 10.24 5.04 -27.00
C ILE A 184 11.35 6.03 -27.35
N GLY A 185 12.61 5.69 -27.08
CA GLY A 185 13.77 6.52 -27.38
C GLY A 185 14.06 6.69 -28.88
N GLU A 186 13.80 5.67 -29.70
CA GLU A 186 13.96 5.73 -31.16
C GLU A 186 12.79 6.44 -31.85
N ASN A 187 11.60 6.40 -31.25
CA ASN A 187 10.42 7.05 -31.81
C ASN A 187 10.32 8.52 -31.44
N GLY A 188 10.88 8.97 -30.31
CA GLY A 188 10.95 10.40 -29.96
C GLY A 188 11.55 11.26 -31.09
N PRO A 189 12.79 11.02 -31.52
CA PRO A 189 13.42 11.76 -32.63
C PRO A 189 12.72 11.56 -33.99
N LYS A 190 11.98 10.48 -34.19
CA LYS A 190 11.17 10.28 -35.41
C LYS A 190 9.91 11.15 -35.37
N ILE A 191 9.25 11.24 -34.22
CA ILE A 191 8.09 12.12 -33.99
C ILE A 191 8.52 13.58 -34.11
N ASP A 192 9.63 13.98 -33.50
CA ASP A 192 10.16 15.35 -33.62
C ASP A 192 10.43 15.71 -35.09
N ARG A 193 11.09 14.82 -35.85
CA ARG A 193 11.30 15.02 -37.30
C ARG A 193 10.01 15.05 -38.10
N MET A 194 9.00 14.25 -37.73
CA MET A 194 7.69 14.30 -38.38
C MET A 194 7.01 15.64 -38.13
N VAL A 195 7.07 16.15 -36.90
CA VAL A 195 6.56 17.48 -36.53
C VAL A 195 7.30 18.56 -37.32
N ASP A 196 8.62 18.52 -37.37
CA ASP A 196 9.44 19.46 -38.14
C ASP A 196 9.13 19.41 -39.64
N ASN A 197 8.93 18.22 -40.20
CA ASN A 197 8.56 18.05 -41.60
C ASN A 197 7.16 18.60 -41.88
N VAL A 198 6.19 18.37 -40.98
CA VAL A 198 4.83 18.91 -41.10
C VAL A 198 4.87 20.44 -41.00
N LEU A 199 5.57 21.01 -40.02
CA LEU A 199 5.74 22.45 -39.87
C LEU A 199 6.43 23.08 -41.09
N SER A 200 7.47 22.42 -41.62
CA SER A 200 8.17 22.87 -42.82
C SER A 200 7.29 22.79 -44.07
N ALA A 201 6.49 21.74 -44.21
CA ALA A 201 5.54 21.59 -45.31
C ALA A 201 4.43 22.65 -45.25
N THR A 202 3.90 22.93 -44.05
CA THR A 202 2.91 23.99 -43.83
C THR A 202 3.49 25.36 -44.19
N LYS A 203 4.73 25.65 -43.76
CA LYS A 203 5.42 26.90 -44.10
C LYS A 203 5.67 27.04 -45.61
N GLN A 204 6.07 25.95 -46.28
CA GLN A 204 6.24 25.95 -47.73
C GLN A 204 4.91 26.16 -48.46
N ALA A 205 3.82 25.54 -47.97
CA ALA A 205 2.48 25.73 -48.53
C ALA A 205 1.98 27.17 -48.36
N GLU A 206 2.26 27.80 -47.22
CA GLU A 206 1.97 29.21 -46.95
C GLU A 206 2.73 30.13 -47.93
N GLN A 207 4.03 29.90 -48.09
CA GLN A 207 4.87 30.66 -49.04
C GLN A 207 4.40 30.51 -50.49
N PHE A 208 4.19 29.27 -50.95
CA PHE A 208 3.65 29.01 -52.28
C PHE A 208 2.31 29.70 -52.51
N THR A 209 1.44 29.68 -51.51
CA THR A 209 0.13 30.33 -51.58
C THR A 209 0.24 31.85 -51.66
N ALA A 210 1.14 32.45 -50.89
CA ALA A 210 1.41 33.89 -50.96
C ALA A 210 1.95 34.31 -52.33
N GLU A 211 2.86 33.53 -52.91
CA GLU A 211 3.39 33.73 -54.26
C GLU A 211 2.31 33.56 -55.32
N PHE A 212 1.53 32.48 -55.27
CA PHE A 212 0.41 32.26 -56.19
C PHE A 212 -0.61 33.41 -56.13
N ARG A 213 -0.96 33.91 -54.94
CA ARG A 213 -1.86 35.07 -54.78
C ARG A 213 -1.29 36.34 -55.38
N ARG A 214 0.03 36.55 -55.30
CA ARG A 214 0.71 37.69 -55.89
C ARG A 214 0.68 37.58 -57.42
N ASP A 215 1.06 36.44 -57.95
CA ASP A 215 1.14 36.20 -59.39
C ASP A 215 -0.24 36.24 -60.04
N ALA A 216 -1.24 35.61 -59.41
CA ALA A 216 -2.63 35.66 -59.86
C ALA A 216 -3.15 37.10 -59.94
N ARG A 217 -2.81 37.97 -58.98
CA ARG A 217 -3.21 39.39 -59.02
C ARG A 217 -2.55 40.15 -60.16
N VAL A 218 -1.25 39.94 -60.40
CA VAL A 218 -0.52 40.59 -61.50
C VAL A 218 -1.06 40.11 -62.85
N ILE A 219 -1.16 38.79 -63.04
CA ILE A 219 -1.69 38.18 -64.27
C ILE A 219 -3.11 38.66 -64.54
N MET A 220 -3.96 38.76 -63.52
CA MET A 220 -5.32 39.28 -63.69
C MET A 220 -5.35 40.75 -64.10
N ALA A 221 -4.47 41.57 -63.54
CA ALA A 221 -4.38 42.98 -63.91
C ALA A 221 -3.97 43.12 -65.38
N ASP A 222 -2.92 42.40 -65.79
CA ASP A 222 -2.42 42.40 -67.17
C ASP A 222 -3.45 41.84 -68.14
N ALA A 223 -4.07 40.72 -67.80
CA ALA A 223 -5.06 40.10 -68.66
C ALA A 223 -6.32 40.96 -68.80
N ARG A 224 -6.77 41.65 -67.74
CA ARG A 224 -7.88 42.62 -67.83
C ARG A 224 -7.52 43.80 -68.73
N GLN A 225 -6.30 44.32 -68.61
CA GLN A 225 -5.80 45.38 -69.49
C GLN A 225 -5.79 44.93 -70.95
N VAL A 226 -5.21 43.77 -71.26
CA VAL A 226 -5.18 43.18 -72.62
C VAL A 226 -6.58 42.93 -73.15
N THR A 227 -7.49 42.43 -72.31
CA THR A 227 -8.89 42.17 -72.70
C THR A 227 -9.62 43.48 -73.02
N SER A 228 -9.35 44.54 -72.26
CA SER A 228 -9.88 45.89 -72.53
C SER A 228 -9.35 46.44 -73.85
N ASP A 229 -8.03 46.36 -74.07
CA ASP A 229 -7.37 46.86 -75.27
C ASP A 229 -7.86 46.12 -76.52
N ALA A 230 -7.97 44.79 -76.46
CA ALA A 230 -8.49 43.98 -77.54
C ALA A 230 -9.99 44.23 -77.81
N LYS A 231 -10.81 44.49 -76.77
CA LYS A 231 -12.21 44.92 -76.94
C LYS A 231 -12.30 46.27 -77.65
N ALA A 232 -11.44 47.22 -77.31
CA ALA A 232 -11.38 48.52 -77.99
C ALA A 232 -10.96 48.35 -79.47
N ILE A 233 -9.93 47.55 -79.76
CA ILE A 233 -9.49 47.26 -81.13
C ILE A 233 -10.60 46.58 -81.94
N THR A 234 -11.25 45.55 -81.39
CA THR A 234 -12.34 44.86 -82.08
C THR A 234 -13.55 45.76 -82.30
N GLY A 235 -13.85 46.67 -81.37
CA GLY A 235 -14.85 47.73 -81.54
C GLY A 235 -14.53 48.66 -82.71
N ASN A 236 -13.31 49.21 -82.72
CA ASN A 236 -12.84 50.12 -83.77
C ASN A 236 -12.81 49.43 -85.15
N VAL A 237 -12.35 48.18 -85.22
CA VAL A 237 -12.35 47.39 -86.46
C VAL A 237 -13.77 47.14 -86.94
N ARG A 238 -14.70 46.76 -86.05
CA ARG A 238 -16.12 46.55 -86.40
C ARG A 238 -16.76 47.84 -86.92
N GLU A 239 -16.43 48.99 -86.33
CA GLU A 239 -16.92 50.30 -86.76
C GLU A 239 -16.37 50.69 -88.13
N LEU A 240 -15.06 50.52 -88.37
CA LEU A 240 -14.43 50.77 -89.68
C LEU A 240 -15.00 49.87 -90.77
N VAL A 241 -15.19 48.58 -90.47
CA VAL A 241 -15.84 47.59 -91.33
C VAL A 241 -17.28 48.02 -91.63
N GLY A 242 -18.04 48.44 -90.62
CA GLY A 242 -19.43 48.90 -90.79
C GLY A 242 -19.55 50.15 -91.68
N ARG A 243 -18.58 51.06 -91.65
CA ARG A 243 -18.56 52.28 -92.47
C ARG A 243 -18.13 52.06 -93.92
N ASN A 244 -17.24 51.09 -94.19
CA ASN A 244 -16.69 50.80 -95.53
C ASN A 244 -17.36 49.60 -96.23
N ALA A 245 -18.47 49.10 -95.70
CA ALA A 245 -19.16 47.88 -96.15
C ALA A 245 -19.52 47.78 -97.65
N PRO A 246 -19.78 48.87 -98.41
CA PRO A 246 -20.13 48.75 -99.81
C PRO A 246 -18.96 48.43 -100.78
N GLU A 247 -17.69 48.63 -100.39
CA GLU A 247 -16.58 48.72 -101.37
C GLU A 247 -15.58 47.54 -101.37
N VAL A 248 -15.64 46.58 -100.45
CA VAL A 248 -14.59 45.52 -100.37
C VAL A 248 -15.16 44.13 -100.04
N GLU A 249 -15.77 43.45 -101.01
CA GLU A 249 -16.48 42.19 -100.77
C GLU A 249 -15.56 41.00 -100.34
N GLY A 250 -14.27 41.02 -100.69
CA GLY A 250 -13.33 39.90 -100.43
C GLY A 250 -12.42 40.00 -99.19
N SER A 251 -12.05 41.22 -98.75
CA SER A 251 -11.21 41.39 -97.54
C SER A 251 -12.02 41.33 -96.24
N PHE A 252 -13.35 41.43 -96.34
CA PHE A 252 -14.25 41.50 -95.19
C PHE A 252 -14.41 40.18 -94.45
N ASP A 253 -14.46 39.05 -95.15
CA ASP A 253 -14.59 37.73 -94.52
C ASP A 253 -13.34 37.34 -93.71
N GLY A 254 -12.14 37.73 -94.17
CA GLY A 254 -10.88 37.52 -93.45
C GLY A 254 -10.82 38.32 -92.14
N ILE A 255 -11.23 39.59 -92.17
CA ILE A 255 -11.30 40.47 -91.00
C ILE A 255 -12.38 40.00 -90.03
N LYS A 256 -13.58 39.65 -90.52
CA LYS A 256 -14.68 39.10 -89.72
C LYS A 256 -14.27 37.79 -89.04
N GLY A 257 -13.59 36.91 -89.75
CA GLY A 257 -13.03 35.67 -89.19
C GLY A 257 -11.95 35.93 -88.14
N ALA A 258 -11.07 36.91 -88.35
CA ALA A 258 -10.05 37.30 -87.37
C ALA A 258 -10.65 37.90 -86.10
N VAL A 259 -11.64 38.79 -86.22
CA VAL A 259 -12.39 39.36 -85.08
C VAL A 259 -13.15 38.27 -84.32
N GLY A 260 -13.77 37.32 -85.02
CA GLY A 260 -14.44 36.18 -84.40
C GLY A 260 -13.48 35.27 -83.63
N ARG A 261 -12.29 34.98 -84.18
CA ARG A 261 -11.24 34.23 -83.47
C ARG A 261 -10.71 34.97 -82.25
N LEU A 262 -10.53 36.29 -82.34
CA LEU A 262 -10.11 37.13 -81.22
C LEU A 262 -11.18 37.15 -80.12
N GLN A 263 -12.47 37.28 -80.47
CA GLN A 263 -13.57 37.19 -79.50
C GLN A 263 -13.59 35.84 -78.79
N GLY A 264 -13.48 34.73 -79.53
CA GLY A 264 -13.40 33.40 -78.92
C GLY A 264 -12.16 33.21 -78.03
N ALA A 265 -11.05 33.90 -78.32
CA ALA A 265 -9.87 33.92 -77.44
C ALA A 265 -10.09 34.75 -76.17
N LEU A 266 -10.77 35.91 -76.28
CA LEU A 266 -11.12 36.76 -75.14
C LEU A 266 -12.11 36.07 -74.20
N ASP A 267 -13.10 35.35 -74.74
CA ASP A 267 -14.07 34.60 -73.93
C ASP A 267 -13.39 33.46 -73.15
N LYS A 268 -12.43 32.76 -73.78
CA LYS A 268 -11.62 31.74 -73.09
C LYS A 268 -10.72 32.34 -72.01
N LEU A 269 -10.12 33.51 -72.28
CA LEU A 269 -9.30 34.23 -71.31
C LEU A 269 -10.15 34.68 -70.11
N ASP A 270 -11.34 35.24 -70.34
CA ASP A 270 -12.27 35.67 -69.29
C ASP A 270 -12.72 34.49 -68.40
N GLY A 271 -13.00 33.34 -69.03
CA GLY A 271 -13.26 32.09 -68.31
C GLY A 271 -12.07 31.62 -67.45
N ALA A 272 -10.84 31.69 -67.98
CA ALA A 272 -9.64 31.34 -67.23
C ALA A 272 -9.38 32.29 -66.05
N LEU A 273 -9.63 33.59 -66.23
CA LEU A 273 -9.52 34.60 -65.17
C LEU A 273 -10.54 34.35 -64.06
N THR A 274 -11.78 34.04 -64.44
CA THR A 274 -12.86 33.71 -63.49
C THR A 274 -12.51 32.47 -62.67
N SER A 275 -11.99 31.41 -63.32
CA SER A 275 -11.52 30.21 -62.61
C SER A 275 -10.36 30.51 -61.67
N THR A 276 -9.38 31.30 -62.11
CA THR A 276 -8.22 31.68 -61.28
C THR A 276 -8.68 32.50 -60.07
N GLN A 277 -9.65 33.40 -60.25
CA GLN A 277 -10.22 34.20 -59.16
C GLN A 277 -10.98 33.35 -58.17
N SER A 278 -11.73 32.35 -58.65
CA SER A 278 -12.40 31.38 -57.79
C SER A 278 -11.40 30.56 -56.97
N ILE A 279 -10.30 30.11 -57.56
CA ILE A 279 -9.25 29.35 -56.86
C ILE A 279 -8.57 30.22 -55.79
N ALA A 280 -8.15 31.44 -56.14
CA ALA A 280 -7.56 32.37 -55.19
C ALA A 280 -8.52 32.67 -54.03
N ALA A 281 -9.79 32.94 -54.32
CA ALA A 281 -10.80 33.21 -53.30
C ALA A 281 -11.09 32.01 -52.39
N LYS A 282 -11.07 30.77 -52.92
CA LYS A 282 -11.21 29.56 -52.09
C LYS A 282 -10.05 29.42 -51.13
N ILE A 283 -8.83 29.72 -51.59
CA ILE A 283 -7.65 29.69 -50.74
C ILE A 283 -7.69 30.81 -49.68
N ASP A 284 -8.19 32.01 -49.99
CA ASP A 284 -8.38 33.11 -49.03
C ASP A 284 -9.40 32.79 -47.95
N ASN A 285 -10.50 32.16 -48.32
CA ASN A 285 -11.58 31.86 -47.38
C ASN A 285 -11.40 30.52 -46.64
N GLY A 286 -10.21 29.93 -46.67
CA GLY A 286 -9.93 28.67 -45.98
C GLY A 286 -10.67 27.45 -46.54
N GLN A 287 -11.11 27.48 -47.80
CA GLN A 287 -11.89 26.42 -48.42
C GLN A 287 -11.02 25.39 -49.15
N GLY A 288 -11.40 24.11 -49.06
CA GLY A 288 -10.60 22.99 -49.58
C GLY A 288 -9.39 22.65 -48.70
N THR A 289 -8.61 21.62 -49.08
CA THR A 289 -7.47 21.15 -48.27
C THR A 289 -6.34 22.17 -48.21
N LEU A 290 -6.03 22.84 -49.33
CA LEU A 290 -5.02 23.91 -49.36
C LEU A 290 -5.44 25.15 -48.56
N GLY A 291 -6.70 25.60 -48.72
CA GLY A 291 -7.23 26.74 -47.97
C GLY A 291 -7.23 26.48 -46.46
N LYS A 292 -7.65 25.29 -46.03
CA LYS A 292 -7.58 24.88 -44.62
C LYS A 292 -6.13 24.79 -44.12
N LEU A 293 -5.22 24.16 -44.88
CA LEU A 293 -3.83 24.04 -44.45
C LEU A 293 -3.15 25.40 -44.22
N VAL A 294 -3.52 26.43 -44.99
CA VAL A 294 -2.90 27.76 -44.93
C VAL A 294 -3.59 28.71 -43.94
N ASN A 295 -4.90 28.55 -43.66
CA ASN A 295 -5.64 29.48 -42.77
C ASN A 295 -6.15 28.85 -41.46
N ASP A 296 -5.88 27.57 -41.20
CA ASP A 296 -6.39 26.90 -40.00
C ASP A 296 -5.33 26.92 -38.88
N ASP A 297 -5.43 27.93 -38.01
CA ASP A 297 -4.58 28.08 -36.81
C ASP A 297 -4.65 26.84 -35.90
N ARG A 298 -5.77 26.10 -35.96
CA ARG A 298 -5.99 24.89 -35.14
C ARG A 298 -5.11 23.73 -35.53
N LEU A 299 -4.57 23.69 -36.74
CA LEU A 299 -3.73 22.59 -37.20
C LEU A 299 -2.37 22.61 -36.45
N VAL A 300 -1.84 23.81 -36.23
CA VAL A 300 -0.64 24.02 -35.41
C VAL A 300 -0.94 23.73 -33.94
N GLU A 301 -2.10 24.17 -33.43
CA GLU A 301 -2.53 23.83 -32.07
C GLU A 301 -2.73 22.32 -31.87
N SER A 302 -3.36 21.63 -32.82
CA SER A 302 -3.61 20.18 -32.74
C SER A 302 -2.31 19.38 -32.77
N VAL A 303 -1.33 19.80 -33.59
CA VAL A 303 -0.01 19.16 -33.63
C VAL A 303 0.72 19.40 -32.31
N ASN A 304 0.68 20.62 -31.78
CA ASN A 304 1.26 20.93 -30.48
C ASN A 304 0.57 20.14 -29.35
N GLU A 305 -0.76 20.08 -29.33
CA GLU A 305 -1.53 19.28 -28.36
C GLU A 305 -1.19 17.80 -28.43
N LEU A 306 -1.02 17.23 -29.63
CA LEU A 306 -0.72 15.82 -29.82
C LEU A 306 0.70 15.47 -29.35
N VAL A 307 1.66 16.37 -29.55
CA VAL A 307 3.02 16.29 -28.99
C VAL A 307 2.96 16.40 -27.46
N ASP A 308 2.16 17.32 -26.94
CA ASP A 308 2.00 17.55 -25.51
C ASP A 308 1.29 16.38 -24.81
N GLU A 309 0.29 15.78 -25.48
CA GLU A 309 -0.46 14.62 -25.00
C GLU A 309 0.37 13.34 -25.04
N SER A 310 1.18 13.17 -26.07
CA SER A 310 2.20 12.11 -26.13
C SER A 310 3.24 12.28 -25.02
N GLY A 311 3.70 13.51 -24.76
CA GLY A 311 4.55 13.84 -23.62
C GLY A 311 3.88 13.55 -22.27
N ARG A 312 2.58 13.84 -22.12
CA ARG A 312 1.80 13.53 -20.91
C ARG A 312 1.61 12.02 -20.72
N PHE A 313 1.39 11.25 -21.78
CA PHE A 313 1.29 9.79 -21.73
C PHE A 313 2.63 9.14 -21.31
N LEU A 314 3.73 9.58 -21.91
CA LEU A 314 5.08 9.14 -21.56
C LEU A 314 5.45 9.52 -20.10
N ARG A 315 5.01 10.69 -19.61
CA ARG A 315 5.15 11.09 -18.20
C ARG A 315 4.25 10.32 -17.23
N ARG A 316 3.19 9.64 -17.70
CA ARG A 316 2.33 8.77 -16.86
C ARG A 316 2.92 7.36 -16.72
N LEU A 317 3.56 6.84 -17.77
CA LEU A 317 4.25 5.55 -17.74
C LEU A 317 5.52 5.59 -16.86
N THR A 318 6.22 6.72 -16.84
CA THR A 318 7.41 6.94 -16.01
C THR A 318 7.12 7.28 -14.53
N ARG A 319 5.85 7.39 -14.13
CA ARG A 319 5.43 7.64 -12.73
C ARG A 319 4.78 6.44 -12.05
N LEU A 320 4.76 5.29 -12.72
CA LEU A 320 4.31 4.07 -12.08
C LEU A 320 5.35 3.67 -11.03
N GLN A 321 5.04 3.93 -9.78
CA GLN A 321 5.89 3.52 -8.67
C GLN A 321 5.55 2.08 -8.30
N VAL A 322 6.57 1.23 -8.23
CA VAL A 322 6.44 -0.12 -7.66
C VAL A 322 6.87 -0.08 -6.21
N VAL A 323 6.09 -0.69 -5.32
CA VAL A 323 6.42 -0.79 -3.89
C VAL A 323 6.40 -2.25 -3.49
N VAL A 324 7.45 -2.71 -2.83
CA VAL A 324 7.53 -4.06 -2.26
C VAL A 324 7.56 -3.94 -0.75
N ALA A 325 6.72 -4.70 -0.06
CA ALA A 325 6.68 -4.71 1.40
C ALA A 325 6.68 -6.14 1.94
N MET A 326 7.31 -6.31 3.08
CA MET A 326 7.29 -7.56 3.85
C MET A 326 6.90 -7.24 5.29
N ARG A 327 6.04 -8.04 5.88
CA ARG A 327 5.61 -7.88 7.27
C ARG A 327 5.50 -9.22 7.96
N ALA A 328 5.86 -9.28 9.24
CA ALA A 328 5.55 -10.40 10.11
C ALA A 328 4.79 -9.86 11.33
N ASP A 329 3.64 -10.47 11.62
CA ASP A 329 2.78 -10.15 12.77
C ASP A 329 2.76 -11.37 13.71
N TRP A 330 3.19 -11.21 14.96
CA TRP A 330 3.14 -12.22 16.00
C TRP A 330 1.78 -12.18 16.70
N TYR A 331 1.07 -13.31 16.70
CA TYR A 331 -0.25 -13.47 17.29
C TYR A 331 -0.14 -14.05 18.71
N VAL A 332 -0.71 -13.37 19.70
CA VAL A 332 -0.46 -13.63 21.13
C VAL A 332 -1.13 -14.92 21.60
N ASN A 333 -2.39 -15.15 21.24
CA ASN A 333 -3.14 -16.32 21.68
C ASN A 333 -2.70 -17.58 20.92
N GLN A 334 -2.34 -17.44 19.65
CA GLN A 334 -1.85 -18.55 18.82
C GLN A 334 -0.39 -18.89 19.03
N ALA A 335 0.40 -17.97 19.60
CA ALA A 335 1.84 -18.11 19.75
C ALA A 335 2.55 -18.46 18.42
N ASP A 336 2.10 -17.83 17.32
CA ASP A 336 2.67 -18.05 16.00
C ASP A 336 2.70 -16.76 15.16
N ALA A 337 3.54 -16.74 14.14
CA ALA A 337 3.77 -15.59 13.28
C ALA A 337 3.03 -15.72 11.95
N LYS A 338 2.25 -14.69 11.63
CA LYS A 338 1.65 -14.51 10.31
C LYS A 338 2.54 -13.64 9.44
N THR A 339 2.87 -14.09 8.24
CA THR A 339 3.78 -13.34 7.34
C THR A 339 3.08 -12.86 6.08
N PHE A 340 3.52 -11.70 5.58
CA PHE A 340 2.93 -11.02 4.45
C PHE A 340 4.04 -10.57 3.50
N PHE A 341 3.87 -10.86 2.22
CA PHE A 341 4.66 -10.30 1.14
C PHE A 341 3.72 -9.54 0.20
N GLU A 342 3.98 -8.26 -0.05
CA GLU A 342 3.11 -7.39 -0.83
C GLU A 342 3.88 -6.71 -1.96
N VAL A 343 3.27 -6.68 -3.14
CA VAL A 343 3.68 -5.86 -4.28
C VAL A 343 2.57 -4.88 -4.61
N ARG A 344 2.87 -3.58 -4.60
CA ARG A 344 1.95 -2.52 -5.00
C ARG A 344 2.41 -1.88 -6.30
N LEU A 345 1.46 -1.67 -7.20
CA LEU A 345 1.59 -0.86 -8.40
C LEU A 345 0.84 0.45 -8.15
N GLN A 346 1.55 1.58 -8.15
CA GLN A 346 1.01 2.88 -7.79
C GLN A 346 1.11 3.85 -8.97
N PRO A 347 0.11 3.90 -9.87
CA PRO A 347 0.14 4.78 -11.05
C PRO A 347 0.01 6.27 -10.70
N ARG A 348 -0.52 6.58 -9.51
CA ARG A 348 -0.65 7.95 -8.97
C ARG A 348 -0.54 7.92 -7.44
N PRO A 349 -0.16 9.04 -6.79
CA PRO A 349 -0.08 9.09 -5.33
C PRO A 349 -1.38 8.80 -4.59
N ASP A 350 -2.54 8.95 -5.25
CA ASP A 350 -3.87 8.77 -4.66
C ASP A 350 -4.48 7.38 -4.88
N LYS A 351 -3.81 6.46 -5.60
CA LYS A 351 -4.36 5.13 -5.89
C LYS A 351 -3.29 4.08 -6.17
N TYR A 352 -3.55 2.87 -5.70
CA TYR A 352 -2.69 1.72 -5.99
C TYR A 352 -3.50 0.44 -6.20
N TYR A 353 -2.85 -0.53 -6.83
CA TYR A 353 -3.27 -1.91 -6.95
C TYR A 353 -2.26 -2.75 -6.17
N SER A 354 -2.72 -3.68 -5.34
CA SER A 354 -1.84 -4.51 -4.52
C SER A 354 -2.12 -5.99 -4.73
N LEU A 355 -1.04 -6.77 -4.76
CA LEU A 355 -1.03 -8.22 -4.70
C LEU A 355 -0.27 -8.62 -3.45
N GLN A 356 -0.89 -9.40 -2.57
CA GLN A 356 -0.28 -9.84 -1.32
C GLN A 356 -0.38 -11.35 -1.18
N LEU A 357 0.74 -11.99 -0.86
CA LEU A 357 0.82 -13.37 -0.41
C LEU A 357 0.88 -13.36 1.12
N VAL A 358 0.06 -14.21 1.74
CA VAL A 358 -0.09 -14.28 3.18
C VAL A 358 0.09 -15.72 3.62
N ASP A 359 1.04 -15.94 4.52
CA ASP A 359 1.19 -17.19 5.26
C ASP A 359 0.51 -17.03 6.61
N ASP A 360 -0.59 -17.75 6.82
CA ASP A 360 -1.40 -17.68 8.05
C ASP A 360 -1.37 -19.05 8.73
N PRO A 361 -0.80 -19.17 9.94
CA PRO A 361 -0.68 -20.45 10.65
C PRO A 361 -2.03 -21.08 11.01
N ARG A 362 -3.14 -20.32 10.90
CA ARG A 362 -4.50 -20.86 11.07
C ARG A 362 -4.99 -21.73 9.90
N GLY A 363 -4.26 -21.83 8.79
CA GLY A 363 -4.71 -22.52 7.58
C GLY A 363 -6.01 -21.94 7.00
N ARG A 364 -6.66 -22.56 6.02
CA ARG A 364 -7.95 -22.13 5.45
C ARG A 364 -9.08 -22.99 6.00
N SER A 365 -9.94 -22.45 6.85
CA SER A 365 -11.13 -23.17 7.33
C SER A 365 -12.29 -23.08 6.33
N SER A 366 -12.84 -24.22 5.91
CA SER A 366 -14.06 -24.33 5.11
C SER A 366 -15.16 -25.02 5.92
N PHE A 367 -16.39 -24.50 5.86
CA PHE A 367 -17.54 -25.08 6.53
C PHE A 367 -18.32 -25.98 5.57
N VAL A 368 -18.37 -27.28 5.84
CA VAL A 368 -19.23 -28.21 5.10
C VAL A 368 -20.46 -28.50 5.96
N ARG A 369 -21.62 -27.97 5.55
CA ARG A 369 -22.91 -28.32 6.16
C ARG A 369 -23.38 -29.65 5.57
N ARG A 370 -23.37 -30.72 6.37
CA ARG A 370 -23.94 -32.01 5.99
C ARG A 370 -25.32 -32.14 6.63
N VAL A 371 -26.38 -31.99 5.84
CA VAL A 371 -27.75 -32.20 6.30
C VAL A 371 -28.06 -33.69 6.17
N ARG A 372 -28.25 -34.40 7.29
CA ARG A 372 -28.80 -35.75 7.28
C ARG A 372 -30.32 -35.66 7.50
N THR A 373 -31.09 -35.99 6.47
CA THR A 373 -32.54 -36.13 6.61
C THR A 373 -32.86 -37.55 7.09
N SER A 374 -33.31 -37.70 8.34
CA SER A 374 -33.91 -38.95 8.83
C SER A 374 -35.31 -39.06 8.21
N SER A 375 -35.55 -40.07 7.36
CA SER A 375 -36.86 -40.28 6.71
C SER A 375 -37.79 -41.18 7.53
N ALA A 376 -37.80 -41.05 8.86
CA ALA A 376 -38.67 -41.82 9.73
C ALA A 376 -39.36 -40.90 10.75
N SER A 377 -40.59 -40.49 10.42
CA SER A 377 -41.56 -39.74 11.24
C SER A 377 -41.43 -38.21 11.26
N ASP A 378 -42.59 -37.55 11.22
CA ASP A 378 -42.85 -36.10 11.14
C ASP A 378 -42.42 -35.29 12.39
N THR A 379 -41.59 -35.90 13.25
CA THR A 379 -41.19 -35.39 14.57
C THR A 379 -39.69 -35.47 14.84
N ASP A 380 -38.88 -35.97 13.89
CA ASP A 380 -37.42 -36.08 14.07
C ASP A 380 -36.72 -34.73 13.77
N PRO A 381 -35.87 -34.21 14.67
CA PRO A 381 -35.17 -32.94 14.45
C PRO A 381 -34.16 -33.06 13.31
N LEU A 382 -34.14 -32.06 12.42
CA LEU A 382 -33.07 -31.90 11.43
C LEU A 382 -31.73 -31.69 12.15
N VAL A 383 -30.90 -32.74 12.20
CA VAL A 383 -29.53 -32.63 12.72
C VAL A 383 -28.64 -32.11 11.58
N SER A 384 -28.27 -30.84 11.67
CA SER A 384 -27.27 -30.22 10.80
C SER A 384 -25.89 -30.40 11.44
N GLU A 385 -25.09 -31.31 10.92
CA GLU A 385 -23.70 -31.50 11.33
C GLU A 385 -22.82 -30.54 10.50
N GLN A 386 -22.10 -29.64 11.17
CA GLN A 386 -21.13 -28.74 10.54
C GLN A 386 -19.73 -29.29 10.75
N GLU A 387 -19.06 -29.66 9.66
CA GLU A 387 -17.68 -30.13 9.68
C GLU A 387 -16.77 -28.99 9.20
N ARG A 388 -15.84 -28.56 10.06
CA ARG A 388 -14.85 -27.51 9.75
C ARG A 388 -13.57 -28.19 9.28
N VAL A 389 -13.21 -28.01 8.01
CA VAL A 389 -11.95 -28.55 7.44
C VAL A 389 -10.96 -27.40 7.28
N THR A 390 -9.81 -27.49 7.94
CA THR A 390 -8.74 -26.49 7.84
C THR A 390 -7.59 -27.06 7.00
N GLU A 391 -7.22 -26.38 5.92
CA GLU A 391 -6.09 -26.76 5.06
C GLU A 391 -4.94 -25.74 5.13
N ASP A 392 -3.70 -26.20 5.31
CA ASP A 392 -2.51 -25.33 5.29
C ASP A 392 -2.16 -24.93 3.86
N ARG A 393 -2.61 -23.75 3.43
CA ARG A 393 -2.28 -23.13 2.15
C ARG A 393 -2.11 -21.63 2.30
N PHE A 394 -1.18 -21.06 1.52
CA PHE A 394 -1.04 -19.61 1.38
C PHE A 394 -2.36 -18.95 0.97
N ARG A 395 -2.62 -17.78 1.56
CA ARG A 395 -3.77 -16.94 1.22
C ARG A 395 -3.32 -15.78 0.31
N LEU A 396 -4.23 -15.33 -0.56
CA LEU A 396 -3.94 -14.30 -1.57
C LEU A 396 -4.85 -13.09 -1.35
N SER A 397 -4.29 -11.89 -1.26
CA SER A 397 -5.06 -10.64 -1.32
C SER A 397 -4.80 -9.92 -2.64
N LEU A 398 -5.86 -9.44 -3.29
CA LEU A 398 -5.81 -8.59 -4.46
C LEU A 398 -6.73 -7.40 -4.23
N GLN A 399 -6.17 -6.21 -4.04
CA GLN A 399 -6.95 -5.03 -3.63
C GLN A 399 -6.69 -3.83 -4.51
N PHE A 400 -7.75 -3.07 -4.77
CA PHE A 400 -7.68 -1.70 -5.28
C PHE A 400 -7.88 -0.74 -4.12
N ALA A 401 -7.02 0.29 -4.06
CA ALA A 401 -7.07 1.32 -3.05
C ALA A 401 -7.17 2.70 -3.66
N LYS A 402 -7.95 3.58 -3.04
CA LYS A 402 -8.05 4.99 -3.42
C LYS A 402 -8.08 5.88 -2.18
N ARG A 403 -7.13 6.81 -2.13
CA ARG A 403 -6.97 7.80 -1.08
C ARG A 403 -7.74 9.08 -1.40
N MET A 404 -8.39 9.63 -0.39
CA MET A 404 -9.11 10.89 -0.40
C MET A 404 -8.78 11.62 0.91
N TRP A 405 -8.02 12.72 0.82
CA TRP A 405 -7.56 13.48 1.99
C TRP A 405 -6.80 12.59 3.01
N PHE A 406 -7.31 12.49 4.25
CA PHE A 406 -6.74 11.68 5.33
C PHE A 406 -7.27 10.24 5.40
N PHE A 407 -8.17 9.84 4.49
CA PHE A 407 -8.71 8.48 4.48
C PHE A 407 -8.44 7.77 3.14
N GLN A 408 -8.42 6.45 3.15
CA GLN A 408 -8.27 5.61 1.96
C GLN A 408 -9.20 4.42 2.05
N GLY A 409 -10.00 4.22 1.01
CA GLY A 409 -10.83 3.03 0.86
C GLY A 409 -10.07 1.95 0.10
N ARG A 410 -10.23 0.70 0.54
CA ARG A 410 -9.74 -0.52 -0.12
C ARG A 410 -10.90 -1.45 -0.42
N ILE A 411 -10.88 -2.08 -1.58
CA ILE A 411 -11.85 -3.09 -1.97
C ILE A 411 -11.17 -4.19 -2.77
N GLY A 412 -11.58 -5.43 -2.57
CA GLY A 412 -11.15 -6.55 -3.39
C GLY A 412 -11.18 -7.86 -2.64
N ILE A 413 -10.16 -8.68 -2.90
CA ILE A 413 -9.93 -9.95 -2.23
C ILE A 413 -8.93 -9.69 -1.09
N ILE A 414 -9.29 -10.08 0.13
CA ILE A 414 -8.46 -10.03 1.33
C ILE A 414 -8.35 -11.47 1.84
N GLU A 415 -7.14 -12.01 1.89
CA GLU A 415 -6.86 -13.36 2.38
C GLU A 415 -7.75 -14.45 1.72
N SER A 416 -7.84 -14.40 0.39
CA SER A 416 -8.63 -15.30 -0.45
C SER A 416 -10.16 -15.19 -0.28
N SER A 417 -10.63 -14.16 0.43
CA SER A 417 -12.06 -13.88 0.64
C SER A 417 -12.42 -12.48 0.15
N GLY A 418 -13.68 -12.22 -0.20
CA GLY A 418 -14.12 -10.87 -0.55
C GLY A 418 -14.11 -9.96 0.68
N GLY A 419 -13.65 -8.71 0.52
CA GLY A 419 -13.58 -7.77 1.63
C GLY A 419 -13.42 -6.31 1.24
N VAL A 420 -13.57 -5.46 2.25
CA VAL A 420 -13.37 -4.00 2.18
C VAL A 420 -12.46 -3.57 3.31
N GLY A 421 -11.65 -2.56 3.06
CA GLY A 421 -10.76 -1.97 4.05
C GLY A 421 -10.86 -0.46 4.05
N MET A 422 -10.49 0.15 5.18
CA MET A 422 -10.40 1.59 5.32
C MET A 422 -9.15 1.93 6.12
N ASP A 423 -8.34 2.83 5.59
CA ASP A 423 -7.13 3.33 6.25
C ASP A 423 -7.28 4.82 6.55
N PHE A 424 -6.83 5.24 7.72
CA PHE A 424 -6.74 6.64 8.14
C PHE A 424 -5.28 7.00 8.37
N PHE A 425 -4.84 8.08 7.73
CA PHE A 425 -3.48 8.58 7.85
C PHE A 425 -3.45 9.82 8.73
N LEU A 426 -2.65 9.76 9.80
CA LEU A 426 -2.52 10.80 10.81
C LEU A 426 -1.06 11.22 10.93
N PHE A 427 -0.84 12.47 11.37
CA PHE A 427 0.50 13.04 11.61
C PHE A 427 1.43 12.93 10.40
N ASP A 428 1.03 13.50 9.26
CA ASP A 428 1.79 13.44 8.01
C ASP A 428 2.16 12.00 7.59
N ASP A 429 1.18 11.11 7.72
CA ASP A 429 1.27 9.68 7.43
C ASP A 429 2.25 8.91 8.33
N ALA A 430 2.67 9.46 9.47
CA ALA A 430 3.51 8.75 10.42
C ALA A 430 2.75 7.62 11.14
N LEU A 431 1.43 7.80 11.32
CA LEU A 431 0.52 6.80 11.88
C LEU A 431 -0.56 6.45 10.85
N GLU A 432 -0.69 5.17 10.56
CA GLU A 432 -1.74 4.60 9.71
C GLU A 432 -2.65 3.73 10.59
N LEU A 433 -3.96 3.99 10.59
CA LEU A 433 -4.95 3.17 11.27
C LEU A 433 -5.82 2.47 10.22
N SER A 434 -5.80 1.15 10.20
CA SER A 434 -6.51 0.32 9.22
C SER A 434 -7.62 -0.49 9.89
N ALA A 435 -8.75 -0.60 9.21
CA ALA A 435 -9.83 -1.51 9.55
C ALA A 435 -10.23 -2.30 8.30
N ASP A 436 -10.15 -3.63 8.37
CA ASP A 436 -10.56 -4.56 7.32
C ASP A 436 -11.78 -5.35 7.78
N VAL A 437 -12.74 -5.55 6.87
CA VAL A 437 -13.87 -6.47 7.03
C VAL A 437 -13.86 -7.41 5.83
N PHE A 438 -13.75 -8.71 6.08
CA PHE A 438 -13.64 -9.74 5.05
C PHE A 438 -14.18 -11.07 5.56
N ASP A 439 -14.13 -12.10 4.73
CA ASP A 439 -14.71 -13.42 5.02
C ASP A 439 -16.21 -13.34 5.37
N LEU A 440 -16.97 -12.70 4.47
CA LEU A 440 -18.41 -12.46 4.59
C LEU A 440 -19.20 -13.74 4.26
N ASP A 441 -19.05 -14.80 5.05
CA ASP A 441 -19.89 -15.99 4.96
C ASP A 441 -21.22 -15.78 5.71
N ALA A 442 -22.34 -16.23 5.16
CA ALA A 442 -23.64 -16.16 5.81
C ALA A 442 -23.76 -17.11 7.02
N ALA A 443 -22.85 -18.10 7.14
CA ALA A 443 -22.84 -19.09 8.20
C ALA A 443 -21.95 -18.71 9.41
N ALA A 444 -21.16 -17.65 9.33
CA ALA A 444 -20.22 -17.22 10.36
C ALA A 444 -20.22 -15.69 10.53
N ASN A 445 -19.70 -15.19 11.66
CA ASN A 445 -19.53 -13.74 11.81
C ASN A 445 -18.40 -13.25 10.88
N PRO A 446 -18.55 -12.05 10.29
CA PRO A 446 -17.52 -11.49 9.43
C PRO A 446 -16.23 -11.27 10.20
N ARG A 447 -15.11 -11.57 9.56
CA ARG A 447 -13.80 -11.34 10.16
C ARG A 447 -13.44 -9.87 10.07
N VAL A 448 -13.24 -9.26 11.23
CA VAL A 448 -12.85 -7.85 11.35
C VAL A 448 -11.45 -7.77 11.93
N ARG A 449 -10.57 -7.05 11.23
CA ARG A 449 -9.21 -6.74 11.68
C ARG A 449 -9.05 -5.25 11.83
N ALA A 450 -8.57 -4.81 12.99
CA ALA A 450 -8.19 -3.42 13.24
C ALA A 450 -6.69 -3.36 13.57
N MET A 451 -5.97 -2.44 12.96
CA MET A 451 -4.51 -2.35 13.06
C MET A 451 -4.07 -0.89 13.08
N GLY A 452 -3.08 -0.58 13.92
CA GLY A 452 -2.27 0.62 13.80
C GLY A 452 -0.88 0.28 13.27
N ALA A 453 -0.33 1.13 12.42
CA ALA A 453 1.03 1.03 11.91
C ALA A 453 1.76 2.38 12.13
N VAL A 454 2.93 2.33 12.76
CA VAL A 454 3.77 3.51 13.00
C VAL A 454 5.06 3.37 12.22
N ARG A 455 5.38 4.40 11.42
CA ARG A 455 6.66 4.51 10.72
C ARG A 455 7.66 5.24 11.59
N PHE A 456 8.82 4.63 11.84
CA PHE A 456 9.87 5.21 12.69
C PHE A 456 11.24 5.31 11.99
N PHE A 457 11.42 4.63 10.85
CA PHE A 457 12.49 4.89 9.87
C PHE A 457 11.93 4.85 8.45
N THR A 458 12.70 5.33 7.45
CA THR A 458 12.27 5.44 6.04
C THR A 458 11.62 4.18 5.48
N HIS A 459 12.17 3.00 5.83
CA HIS A 459 11.73 1.71 5.30
C HIS A 459 11.08 0.82 6.37
N LEU A 460 11.11 1.18 7.65
CA LEU A 460 10.69 0.31 8.75
C LEU A 460 9.43 0.84 9.43
N TYR A 461 8.52 -0.08 9.71
CA TYR A 461 7.31 0.21 10.46
C TYR A 461 6.97 -0.92 11.42
N ILE A 462 6.32 -0.56 12.53
CA ILE A 462 5.79 -1.50 13.52
C ILE A 462 4.27 -1.47 13.40
N THR A 463 3.66 -2.65 13.54
CA THR A 463 2.22 -2.86 13.54
C THR A 463 1.76 -3.36 14.89
N GLY A 464 0.54 -3.00 15.27
CA GLY A 464 -0.13 -3.55 16.44
C GLY A 464 -1.63 -3.52 16.21
N GLY A 465 -2.33 -4.57 16.62
CA GLY A 465 -3.75 -4.65 16.32
C GLY A 465 -4.46 -5.83 16.93
N ILE A 466 -5.69 -5.97 16.51
CA ILE A 466 -6.58 -7.07 16.87
C ILE A 466 -7.17 -7.64 15.58
N ASP A 467 -7.21 -8.96 15.51
CA ASP A 467 -7.77 -9.71 14.40
C ASP A 467 -8.94 -10.55 14.91
N ASP A 468 -9.89 -10.77 14.00
CA ASP A 468 -11.13 -11.52 14.24
C ASP A 468 -11.97 -11.05 15.44
N VAL A 469 -12.18 -9.74 15.53
CA VAL A 469 -12.78 -9.04 16.68
C VAL A 469 -14.12 -9.65 17.16
N PHE A 470 -14.93 -10.17 16.25
CA PHE A 470 -16.29 -10.67 16.54
C PHE A 470 -16.39 -12.19 16.76
N ASN A 471 -15.29 -12.92 16.62
CA ASN A 471 -15.27 -14.37 16.82
C ASN A 471 -14.42 -14.67 18.06
N ASP A 472 -15.04 -14.82 19.24
CA ASP A 472 -14.35 -14.95 20.53
C ASP A 472 -13.29 -16.08 20.55
N ASP A 473 -13.54 -17.19 19.85
CA ASP A 473 -12.63 -18.35 19.76
C ASP A 473 -11.41 -18.11 18.84
N LEU A 474 -11.50 -17.13 17.94
CA LEU A 474 -10.46 -16.83 16.94
C LEU A 474 -9.84 -15.45 17.12
N ARG A 475 -10.40 -14.64 18.03
CA ARG A 475 -9.94 -13.30 18.33
C ARG A 475 -8.53 -13.35 18.87
N ASP A 476 -7.67 -12.53 18.29
CA ASP A 476 -6.27 -12.50 18.68
C ASP A 476 -5.69 -11.10 18.57
N TRP A 477 -4.75 -10.81 19.46
CA TRP A 477 -3.97 -9.59 19.44
C TRP A 477 -2.66 -9.87 18.75
N PHE A 478 -2.18 -8.91 17.97
CA PHE A 478 -0.90 -9.07 17.30
C PHE A 478 -0.02 -7.84 17.40
N ILE A 479 1.28 -8.09 17.38
CA ILE A 479 2.33 -7.08 17.23
C ILE A 479 3.26 -7.53 16.12
N GLY A 480 3.65 -6.61 15.25
CA GLY A 480 4.46 -6.96 14.10
C GLY A 480 5.42 -5.87 13.70
N ALA A 481 6.26 -6.22 12.72
CA ALA A 481 7.18 -5.31 12.10
C ALA A 481 7.24 -5.60 10.60
N GLY A 482 7.50 -4.56 9.82
CA GLY A 482 7.63 -4.68 8.39
C GLY A 482 8.66 -3.73 7.79
N VAL A 483 9.07 -4.10 6.58
CA VAL A 483 9.92 -3.32 5.70
C VAL A 483 9.14 -2.95 4.44
N ARG A 484 9.37 -1.76 3.89
CA ARG A 484 8.80 -1.29 2.64
C ARG A 484 9.87 -0.59 1.81
N PHE A 485 9.96 -0.96 0.54
CA PHE A 485 10.90 -0.41 -0.44
C PHE A 485 10.15 0.07 -1.68
N THR A 486 10.55 1.21 -2.23
CA THR A 486 10.08 1.66 -3.54
C THR A 486 11.04 1.18 -4.63
N ASP A 487 10.62 1.26 -5.89
CA ASP A 487 11.45 1.00 -7.06
C ASP A 487 12.81 1.72 -7.02
N ASP A 488 12.84 2.98 -6.61
CA ASP A 488 14.09 3.73 -6.41
C ASP A 488 15.03 3.05 -5.41
N ASP A 489 14.51 2.54 -4.28
CA ASP A 489 15.28 1.83 -3.25
C ASP A 489 15.77 0.47 -3.77
N LEU A 490 14.91 -0.23 -4.53
CA LEU A 490 15.21 -1.55 -5.08
C LEU A 490 16.36 -1.49 -6.09
N VAL A 491 16.39 -0.44 -6.92
CA VAL A 491 17.52 -0.20 -7.85
C VAL A 491 18.81 0.03 -7.08
N ALA A 492 18.79 0.81 -6.00
CA ALA A 492 19.96 1.05 -5.16
C ALA A 492 20.46 -0.22 -4.46
N ILE A 493 19.55 -1.05 -3.95
CA ILE A 493 19.88 -2.33 -3.30
C ILE A 493 20.45 -3.32 -4.32
N MET A 494 19.86 -3.44 -5.52
CA MET A 494 20.37 -4.31 -6.58
C MET A 494 21.74 -3.85 -7.10
N ALA A 495 21.99 -2.54 -7.16
CA ALA A 495 23.29 -2.01 -7.55
C ALA A 495 24.37 -2.22 -6.47
N ALA A 496 23.97 -2.31 -5.19
CA ALA A 496 24.86 -2.57 -4.06
C ALA A 496 25.04 -4.06 -3.75
N ALA A 497 24.17 -4.93 -4.29
CA ALA A 497 24.29 -6.37 -4.11
C ALA A 497 25.60 -6.86 -4.78
N PRO A 498 26.46 -7.60 -4.07
CA PRO A 498 27.67 -8.13 -4.66
C PRO A 498 27.28 -9.02 -5.84
N THR A 499 27.78 -8.67 -7.03
CA THR A 499 27.68 -9.56 -8.19
C THR A 499 28.30 -10.89 -7.79
N PRO A 500 27.56 -12.01 -7.82
CA PRO A 500 28.15 -13.30 -7.53
C PRO A 500 29.32 -13.49 -8.49
N SER A 501 30.51 -13.69 -7.94
CA SER A 501 31.68 -14.07 -8.72
C SER A 501 31.36 -15.43 -9.36
N LEU A 502 31.15 -15.41 -10.68
CA LEU A 502 31.03 -16.61 -11.51
C LEU A 502 32.25 -17.52 -11.38
#